data_AF-A0A1F3QZP9-F1
#
_entry.id   AF-A0A1F3QZP9-F1
#
_cell.length_a   1.000
_cell.length_b   1.000
_cell.length_c   1.000
_cell.angle_alpha   90.00
_cell.angle_beta   90.00
_cell.angle_gamma   90.00
#
_symmetry.space_group_name_H-M   'P 1'
#
loop_
_entity.id
_entity.type
_entity.pdbx_description
1 polymer ?
#
loop_
_entity_poly.entity_id
_entity_poly.type
_entity_poly.pdbx_seq_one_letter_code
_entity_poly.pdbx_strand_id
1 'polypeptide(L)'
;MDMNTPTANAAQEATDEVSFRFVSEDSISLESKQAFSERATEKLIDFYNYLNIVSDSSYDTIFRKKAEELLYKLCIDEHIKVIISQNGSKKLIALNELSSQLLKGGITFNAKPLDNAIFITDTSFIKNLNSFTGSLSYSIMNENVNTEFYIKKTEKIFGEKKEKVWEVLLGSTAIDSLKRRPI
;
A
#
# COMPACT_ATOMS: atom_id res chain seq x y z
N MET A 1 56.08 -6.38 -23.41
CA MET A 1 54.94 -7.29 -23.23
C MET A 1 54.03 -6.64 -22.21
N ASP A 2 53.09 -5.87 -22.73
CA ASP A 2 52.11 -5.11 -21.95
C ASP A 2 51.07 -6.06 -21.36
N MET A 3 50.91 -6.04 -20.05
CA MET A 3 49.71 -6.56 -19.39
C MET A 3 48.94 -5.39 -18.80
N ASN A 4 47.97 -4.94 -19.58
CA ASN A 4 47.01 -3.91 -19.24
C ASN A 4 45.99 -4.49 -18.26
N THR A 5 46.23 -4.36 -16.95
CA THR A 5 45.22 -4.67 -15.93
C THR A 5 44.10 -3.63 -15.99
N PRO A 6 42.83 -4.02 -16.21
CA PRO A 6 41.71 -3.11 -16.08
C PRO A 6 41.64 -2.63 -14.62
N THR A 7 41.68 -1.31 -14.47
CA THR A 7 41.75 -0.55 -13.24
C THR A 7 40.56 -0.81 -12.32
N ALA A 8 40.84 -0.99 -11.03
CA ALA A 8 39.86 -0.94 -9.94
C ALA A 8 38.97 0.32 -9.96
N ASN A 9 39.38 1.36 -10.70
CA ASN A 9 38.58 2.55 -10.99
C ASN A 9 37.30 2.26 -11.77
N ALA A 10 37.28 1.33 -12.74
CA ALA A 10 36.09 1.10 -13.54
C ALA A 10 34.97 0.39 -12.76
N ALA A 11 35.34 -0.46 -11.80
CA ALA A 11 34.38 -1.12 -10.90
C ALA A 11 33.85 -0.13 -9.85
N GLN A 12 34.72 0.72 -9.30
CA GLN A 12 34.35 1.78 -8.36
C GLN A 12 33.50 2.87 -9.03
N GLU A 13 33.85 3.30 -10.24
CA GLU A 13 33.06 4.23 -11.07
C GLU A 13 31.72 3.62 -11.48
N ALA A 14 31.64 2.31 -11.76
CA ALA A 14 30.36 1.65 -12.01
C ALA A 14 29.50 1.51 -10.73
N THR A 15 30.10 1.31 -9.56
CA THR A 15 29.36 1.31 -8.28
C THR A 15 28.93 2.71 -7.87
N ASP A 16 29.74 3.71 -8.18
CA ASP A 16 29.43 5.12 -7.92
C ASP A 16 28.44 5.67 -8.96
N GLU A 17 28.46 5.25 -10.22
CA GLU A 17 27.46 5.65 -11.23
C GLU A 17 26.11 4.95 -11.01
N VAL A 18 26.13 3.68 -10.58
CA VAL A 18 24.94 2.97 -10.12
C VAL A 18 24.47 3.51 -8.76
N SER A 19 25.33 4.02 -7.90
CA SER A 19 24.87 4.69 -6.65
C SER A 19 24.39 6.12 -6.92
N PHE A 20 25.00 6.84 -7.86
CA PHE A 20 24.68 8.22 -8.21
C PHE A 20 23.35 8.34 -8.94
N ARG A 21 22.97 7.35 -9.76
CA ARG A 21 21.61 7.28 -10.36
C ARG A 21 20.50 6.97 -9.34
N PHE A 22 20.84 6.45 -8.17
CA PHE A 22 19.86 6.11 -7.12
C PHE A 22 19.74 7.21 -6.07
N VAL A 23 20.78 8.04 -5.89
CA VAL A 23 20.76 9.19 -4.97
C VAL A 23 20.23 10.47 -5.65
N SER A 24 20.26 10.57 -6.99
CA SER A 24 19.59 11.67 -7.69
C SER A 24 18.05 11.57 -7.73
N GLU A 25 17.47 10.47 -7.22
CA GLU A 25 16.02 10.21 -7.11
C GLU A 25 15.41 10.66 -5.77
N ASP A 26 16.15 11.40 -4.94
CA ASP A 26 15.71 11.89 -3.61
C ASP A 26 14.55 12.92 -3.66
N SER A 27 13.96 13.18 -4.84
CA SER A 27 12.71 13.93 -4.95
C SER A 27 11.77 13.33 -5.99
N ILE A 28 10.66 12.76 -5.52
CA ILE A 28 9.48 12.58 -6.36
C ILE A 28 8.95 13.99 -6.71
N SER A 29 8.70 14.27 -7.99
CA SER A 29 8.14 15.55 -8.44
C SER A 29 6.77 15.79 -7.80
N LEU A 30 6.32 17.05 -7.72
CA LEU A 30 5.00 17.36 -7.18
C LEU A 30 3.88 16.68 -7.96
N GLU A 31 3.98 16.67 -9.30
CA GLU A 31 3.04 16.02 -10.20
C GLU A 31 3.01 14.50 -9.95
N SER A 32 4.18 13.89 -9.73
CA SER A 32 4.28 12.48 -9.43
C SER A 32 3.65 12.16 -8.06
N LYS A 33 3.84 13.02 -7.05
CA LYS A 33 3.19 12.88 -5.74
C LYS A 33 1.65 12.95 -5.86
N GLN A 34 1.14 13.85 -6.69
CA GLN A 34 -0.30 13.97 -6.97
C GLN A 34 -0.83 12.71 -7.66
N ALA A 35 -0.17 12.24 -8.72
CA ALA A 35 -0.55 11.02 -9.42
C ALA A 35 -0.53 9.78 -8.52
N PHE A 36 0.49 9.64 -7.65
CA PHE A 36 0.54 8.53 -6.70
C PHE A 36 -0.56 8.60 -5.64
N SER A 37 -0.98 9.80 -5.25
CA SER A 37 -2.12 9.97 -4.35
C SER A 37 -3.43 9.58 -5.00
N GLU A 38 -3.70 10.03 -6.21
CA GLU A 38 -4.89 9.62 -6.95
C GLU A 38 -4.93 8.09 -7.08
N ARG A 39 -3.78 7.50 -7.38
CA ARG A 39 -3.64 6.05 -7.43
C ARG A 39 -3.85 5.36 -6.07
N ALA A 40 -3.41 5.98 -4.97
CA ALA A 40 -3.63 5.46 -3.62
C ALA A 40 -5.12 5.50 -3.26
N THR A 41 -5.82 6.58 -3.62
CA THR A 41 -7.27 6.74 -3.49
C THR A 41 -8.03 5.64 -4.25
N GLU A 42 -7.70 5.42 -5.53
CA GLU A 42 -8.30 4.35 -6.33
C GLU A 42 -8.09 2.97 -5.68
N LYS A 43 -6.86 2.68 -5.23
CA LYS A 43 -6.56 1.42 -4.55
C LYS A 43 -7.33 1.26 -3.25
N LEU A 44 -7.52 2.34 -2.49
CA LEU A 44 -8.33 2.31 -1.29
C LEU A 44 -9.80 1.98 -1.60
N ILE A 45 -10.35 2.56 -2.66
CA ILE A 45 -11.71 2.23 -3.14
C ILE A 45 -11.80 0.75 -3.54
N ASP A 46 -10.84 0.26 -4.33
CA ASP A 46 -10.76 -1.14 -4.73
C ASP A 46 -10.65 -2.07 -3.50
N PHE A 47 -9.89 -1.67 -2.48
CA PHE A 47 -9.73 -2.40 -1.23
C PHE A 47 -11.08 -2.61 -0.51
N TYR A 48 -11.87 -1.54 -0.35
CA TYR A 48 -13.20 -1.67 0.25
C TYR A 48 -14.17 -2.45 -0.64
N ASN A 49 -14.09 -2.30 -1.96
CA ASN A 49 -14.90 -3.09 -2.89
C ASN A 49 -14.59 -4.59 -2.79
N TYR A 50 -13.31 -4.97 -2.74
CA TYR A 50 -12.94 -6.37 -2.56
C TYR A 50 -13.35 -6.91 -1.18
N LEU A 51 -13.24 -6.13 -0.10
CA LEU A 51 -13.77 -6.54 1.21
C LEU A 51 -15.29 -6.79 1.18
N ASN A 52 -16.05 -5.96 0.46
CA ASN A 52 -17.48 -6.16 0.27
C ASN A 52 -17.78 -7.43 -0.54
N ILE A 53 -17.01 -7.72 -1.60
CA ILE A 53 -17.17 -8.97 -2.36
C ILE A 53 -16.82 -10.18 -1.49
N VAL A 54 -15.72 -10.13 -0.74
CA VAL A 54 -15.30 -11.22 0.14
C VAL A 54 -16.35 -11.49 1.22
N SER A 55 -17.05 -10.45 1.72
CA SER A 55 -18.07 -10.60 2.77
C SER A 55 -19.43 -11.09 2.25
N ASP A 56 -19.77 -10.81 0.99
CA ASP A 56 -21.08 -11.11 0.42
C ASP A 56 -21.23 -12.60 0.06
N SER A 57 -22.07 -13.30 0.81
CA SER A 57 -22.36 -14.72 0.62
C SER A 57 -23.24 -15.03 -0.59
N SER A 58 -23.77 -14.02 -1.30
CA SER A 58 -24.48 -14.21 -2.57
C SER A 58 -23.53 -14.57 -3.71
N TYR A 59 -22.25 -14.20 -3.62
CA TYR A 59 -21.20 -14.64 -4.53
C TYR A 59 -20.72 -16.06 -4.21
N ASP A 60 -20.32 -16.80 -5.23
CA ASP A 60 -19.74 -18.11 -5.05
C ASP A 60 -18.34 -18.05 -4.38
N THR A 61 -17.94 -19.16 -3.76
CA THR A 61 -16.68 -19.22 -3.00
C THR A 61 -15.44 -18.99 -3.86
N ILE A 62 -15.45 -19.38 -5.14
CA ILE A 62 -14.30 -19.22 -6.03
C ILE A 62 -14.10 -17.73 -6.33
N PHE A 63 -15.18 -17.01 -6.64
CA PHE A 63 -15.15 -15.57 -6.86
C PHE A 63 -14.68 -14.81 -5.61
N ARG A 64 -15.20 -15.17 -4.43
CA ARG A 64 -14.81 -14.54 -3.15
C ARG A 64 -13.32 -14.75 -2.83
N LYS A 65 -12.79 -15.96 -3.06
CA LYS A 65 -11.34 -16.23 -2.91
C LYS A 65 -10.51 -15.42 -3.91
N LYS A 66 -11.00 -15.22 -5.14
CA LYS A 66 -10.30 -14.40 -6.11
C LYS A 66 -10.25 -12.93 -5.68
N ALA A 67 -11.33 -12.41 -5.11
CA ALA A 67 -11.36 -11.08 -4.54
C ALA A 67 -10.38 -10.94 -3.36
N GLU A 68 -10.27 -11.96 -2.50
CA GLU A 68 -9.25 -12.01 -1.43
C GLU A 68 -7.81 -11.95 -1.99
N GLU A 69 -7.49 -12.70 -3.06
CA GLU A 69 -6.17 -12.60 -3.68
C GLU A 69 -5.87 -11.19 -4.22
N LEU A 70 -6.87 -10.53 -4.80
CA LEU A 70 -6.74 -9.17 -5.32
C LEU A 70 -6.60 -8.16 -4.18
N LEU A 71 -7.33 -8.35 -3.09
CA LEU A 71 -7.24 -7.57 -1.86
C LEU A 71 -5.80 -7.57 -1.31
N TYR A 72 -5.17 -8.75 -1.17
CA TYR A 72 -3.78 -8.83 -0.68
C TYR A 72 -2.78 -8.14 -1.62
N LYS A 73 -3.01 -8.16 -2.94
CA LYS A 73 -2.15 -7.46 -3.91
C LYS A 73 -2.22 -5.94 -3.84
N LEU A 74 -3.24 -5.37 -3.19
CA LEU A 74 -3.32 -3.93 -2.96
C LEU A 74 -2.42 -3.47 -1.82
N CYS A 75 -2.04 -4.37 -0.92
CA CYS A 75 -1.38 -4.05 0.35
C CYS A 75 0.13 -4.33 0.29
N ILE A 76 0.88 -3.67 1.18
CA ILE A 76 2.32 -3.93 1.33
C ILE A 76 2.60 -5.32 1.92
N ASP A 77 1.68 -5.83 2.74
CA ASP A 77 1.64 -7.19 3.26
C ASP A 77 0.21 -7.58 3.69
N GLU A 78 0.00 -8.85 4.03
CA GLU A 78 -1.29 -9.39 4.51
C GLU A 78 -1.57 -9.16 6.00
N HIS A 79 -0.62 -8.60 6.74
CA HIS A 79 -0.65 -8.34 8.18
C HIS A 79 -0.99 -6.88 8.52
N ILE A 80 -1.25 -6.04 7.52
CA ILE A 80 -1.71 -4.68 7.74
C ILE A 80 -2.94 -4.68 8.65
N LYS A 81 -3.02 -3.68 9.52
CA LYS A 81 -4.13 -3.55 10.45
C LYS A 81 -5.24 -2.75 9.81
N VAL A 82 -6.45 -3.29 9.88
CA VAL A 82 -7.67 -2.67 9.37
C VAL A 82 -8.62 -2.42 10.53
N ILE A 83 -9.33 -1.31 10.47
CA ILE A 83 -10.33 -0.94 11.45
C ILE A 83 -11.65 -1.56 11.06
N ILE A 84 -12.24 -2.26 12.02
CA ILE A 84 -13.61 -2.77 11.91
C ILE A 84 -14.46 -2.24 13.06
N SER A 85 -15.75 -2.08 12.78
CA SER A 85 -16.78 -1.84 13.79
C SER A 85 -17.56 -3.14 13.99
N GLN A 86 -17.46 -3.72 15.18
CA GLN A 86 -18.16 -4.93 15.55
C GLN A 86 -18.88 -4.69 16.88
N ASN A 87 -20.20 -4.85 16.89
CA ASN A 87 -21.05 -4.68 18.09
C ASN A 87 -20.86 -3.33 18.80
N GLY A 88 -20.69 -2.24 18.03
CA GLY A 88 -20.46 -0.90 18.58
C GLY A 88 -19.05 -0.67 19.14
N SER A 89 -18.19 -1.68 19.13
CA SER A 89 -16.77 -1.58 19.50
C SER A 89 -15.89 -1.51 18.25
N LYS A 90 -14.85 -0.68 18.31
CA LYS A 90 -13.87 -0.54 17.24
C LYS A 90 -12.65 -1.39 17.57
N LYS A 91 -12.22 -2.21 16.63
CA LYS A 91 -11.05 -3.08 16.77
C LYS A 91 -10.14 -2.93 15.56
N LEU A 92 -8.83 -2.94 15.82
CA LEU A 92 -7.82 -3.19 14.80
C LEU A 92 -7.65 -4.70 14.64
N ILE A 93 -7.82 -5.19 13.43
CA ILE A 93 -7.68 -6.60 13.07
C ILE A 93 -6.69 -6.71 11.91
N ALA A 94 -5.88 -7.76 11.90
CA ALA A 94 -5.00 -8.02 10.75
C ALA A 94 -5.85 -8.38 9.52
N LEU A 95 -5.44 -7.95 8.33
CA LEU A 95 -6.20 -8.16 7.10
C LEU A 95 -6.45 -9.65 6.82
N ASN A 96 -5.45 -10.51 7.00
CA ASN A 96 -5.60 -11.95 6.86
C ASN A 96 -6.63 -12.57 7.82
N GLU A 97 -6.64 -12.13 9.09
CA GLU A 97 -7.62 -12.55 10.10
C GLU A 97 -9.03 -12.07 9.70
N LEU A 98 -9.16 -10.82 9.28
CA LEU A 98 -10.42 -10.24 8.80
C LEU A 98 -10.96 -11.02 7.59
N SER A 99 -10.14 -11.19 6.55
CA SER A 99 -10.53 -11.89 5.33
C SER A 99 -11.00 -13.32 5.61
N SER A 100 -10.29 -14.05 6.49
CA SER A 100 -10.70 -15.39 6.91
C SER A 100 -12.09 -15.40 7.59
N GLN A 101 -12.37 -14.39 8.43
CA GLN A 101 -13.67 -14.27 9.10
C GLN A 101 -14.80 -13.89 8.13
N LEU A 102 -14.52 -13.02 7.16
CA LEU A 102 -15.46 -12.65 6.09
C LEU A 102 -15.80 -13.87 5.23
N LEU A 103 -14.80 -14.63 4.79
CA LEU A 103 -15.02 -15.85 3.99
C LEU A 103 -15.89 -16.89 4.70
N LYS A 104 -15.71 -17.04 6.01
CA LYS A 104 -16.51 -17.94 6.85
C LYS A 104 -17.92 -17.43 7.13
N GLY A 105 -18.26 -16.20 6.70
CA GLY A 105 -19.56 -15.57 6.96
C GLY A 105 -19.74 -15.14 8.41
N GLY A 106 -18.65 -15.03 9.18
CA GLY A 106 -18.69 -14.65 10.60
C GLY A 106 -18.93 -13.15 10.83
N ILE A 107 -18.71 -12.32 9.81
CA ILE A 107 -18.84 -10.88 9.87
C ILE A 107 -19.40 -10.37 8.54
N THR A 108 -20.40 -9.49 8.60
CA THR A 108 -20.83 -8.69 7.46
C THR A 108 -20.04 -7.40 7.42
N PHE A 109 -19.31 -7.17 6.33
CA PHE A 109 -18.59 -5.93 6.11
C PHE A 109 -19.42 -5.01 5.22
N ASN A 110 -19.76 -3.83 5.72
CA ASN A 110 -20.41 -2.78 4.94
C ASN A 110 -19.73 -1.45 5.27
N ALA A 111 -18.54 -1.28 4.70
CA ALA A 111 -17.86 0.00 4.73
C ALA A 111 -17.63 0.44 3.28
N LYS A 112 -18.01 1.68 3.02
CA LYS A 112 -17.55 2.43 1.86
C LYS A 112 -16.79 3.63 2.39
N PRO A 113 -15.62 3.95 1.82
CA PRO A 113 -15.04 5.27 2.06
C PRO A 113 -16.11 6.28 1.64
N LEU A 114 -16.53 7.16 2.56
CA LEU A 114 -17.42 8.26 2.19
C LEU A 114 -16.68 9.10 1.15
N ASP A 115 -17.41 9.66 0.18
CA ASP A 115 -16.92 10.52 -0.92
C ASP A 115 -16.18 11.80 -0.45
N ASN A 116 -15.88 11.90 0.84
CA ASN A 116 -15.29 13.04 1.50
C ASN A 116 -13.76 13.03 1.41
N ALA A 117 -13.25 14.20 1.04
CA ALA A 117 -11.88 14.61 0.83
C ALA A 117 -10.80 13.68 1.41
N ILE A 118 -10.11 13.01 0.49
CA ILE A 118 -8.88 12.29 0.76
C ILE A 118 -7.74 13.31 0.76
N PHE A 119 -7.18 13.57 1.93
CA PHE A 119 -6.03 14.47 2.08
C PHE A 119 -4.75 13.67 2.21
N ILE A 120 -3.74 14.08 1.45
CA ILE A 120 -2.38 13.58 1.61
C ILE A 120 -1.72 14.38 2.73
N THR A 121 -1.14 13.70 3.70
CA THR A 121 -0.12 14.32 4.55
C THR A 121 1.25 13.81 4.13
N ASP A 122 2.20 14.75 4.06
CA ASP A 122 3.62 14.66 3.72
C ASP A 122 4.18 13.31 3.24
N THR A 123 4.82 13.34 2.07
CA THR A 123 5.58 12.18 1.58
C THR A 123 6.98 12.19 2.16
N SER A 124 7.37 11.10 2.82
CA SER A 124 8.73 10.92 3.36
C SER A 124 9.36 9.64 2.83
N PHE A 125 10.69 9.66 2.65
CA PHE A 125 11.42 8.48 2.20
C PHE A 125 11.78 7.58 3.39
N ILE A 126 11.43 6.30 3.29
CA ILE A 126 11.77 5.29 4.28
C ILE A 126 12.91 4.43 3.75
N LYS A 127 14.13 4.69 4.24
CA LYS A 127 15.38 4.08 3.74
C LYS A 127 15.41 2.55 3.83
N ASN A 128 14.92 1.95 4.92
CA ASN A 128 14.94 0.50 5.11
C ASN A 128 13.92 -0.24 4.20
N LEU A 129 12.88 0.44 3.73
CA LEU A 129 11.88 -0.12 2.81
C LEU A 129 12.16 0.25 1.35
N ASN A 130 13.12 1.15 1.12
CA ASN A 130 13.42 1.74 -0.18
C ASN A 130 12.13 2.24 -0.87
N SER A 131 11.32 2.98 -0.11
CA SER A 131 9.99 3.42 -0.52
C SER A 131 9.68 4.81 0.03
N PHE A 132 8.90 5.59 -0.71
CA PHE A 132 8.24 6.76 -0.13
C PHE A 132 6.96 6.34 0.58
N THR A 133 6.60 7.01 1.66
CA THR A 133 5.32 6.81 2.36
C THR A 133 4.53 8.09 2.30
N GLY A 134 3.21 7.98 2.28
CA GLY A 134 2.27 9.06 2.58
C GLY A 134 1.10 8.52 3.37
N SER A 135 0.11 9.36 3.69
CA SER A 135 -1.14 8.88 4.26
C SER A 135 -2.35 9.55 3.64
N LEU A 136 -3.46 8.82 3.61
CA LEU A 136 -4.78 9.25 3.16
C LEU A 136 -5.67 9.43 4.39
N SER A 137 -6.18 10.63 4.60
CA SER A 137 -7.21 10.92 5.62
C SER A 137 -8.59 10.92 4.97
N TYR A 138 -9.53 10.14 5.50
CA TYR A 138 -10.91 10.08 5.00
C TYR A 138 -11.90 9.75 6.13
N SER A 139 -13.20 9.82 5.86
CA SER A 139 -14.23 9.46 6.84
C SER A 139 -14.89 8.12 6.54
N ILE A 140 -15.04 7.26 7.55
CA ILE A 140 -15.88 6.07 7.52
C ILE A 140 -16.69 6.01 8.80
N MET A 141 -18.00 5.76 8.70
CA MET A 141 -18.89 5.63 9.87
C MET A 141 -18.80 6.85 10.82
N ASN A 142 -18.70 8.06 10.26
CA ASN A 142 -18.51 9.33 10.98
C ASN A 142 -17.19 9.46 11.75
N GLU A 143 -16.15 8.72 11.37
CA GLU A 143 -14.83 8.75 12.01
C GLU A 143 -13.75 9.11 11.01
N ASN A 144 -12.76 9.87 11.47
CA ASN A 144 -11.57 10.17 10.66
C ASN A 144 -10.59 8.99 10.74
N VAL A 145 -10.39 8.35 9.59
CA VAL A 145 -9.46 7.24 9.40
C VAL A 145 -8.29 7.75 8.58
N ASN A 146 -7.09 7.40 9.02
CA ASN A 146 -5.86 7.60 8.29
C ASN A 146 -5.37 6.25 7.79
N THR A 147 -5.04 6.14 6.50
CA THR A 147 -4.44 4.94 5.91
C THR A 147 -3.10 5.30 5.31
N GLU A 148 -2.07 4.56 5.68
CA GLU A 148 -0.75 4.74 5.08
C GLU A 148 -0.74 4.18 3.65
N PHE A 149 0.08 4.74 2.79
CA PHE A 149 0.41 4.15 1.50
C PHE A 149 1.90 4.28 1.23
N TYR A 150 2.42 3.34 0.47
CA TYR A 150 3.83 3.24 0.10
C TYR A 150 3.99 3.30 -1.41
N ILE A 151 5.00 4.02 -1.87
CA ILE A 151 5.43 4.08 -3.26
C ILE A 151 6.75 3.34 -3.35
N LYS A 152 6.74 2.17 -3.97
CA LYS A 152 7.89 1.25 -4.05
C LYS A 152 8.19 0.92 -5.51
N LYS A 153 9.47 0.83 -5.87
CA LYS A 153 9.86 0.28 -7.17
C LYS A 153 9.64 -1.22 -7.18
N THR A 154 8.81 -1.70 -8.10
CA THR A 154 8.59 -3.13 -8.36
C THR A 154 9.00 -3.48 -9.79
N GLU A 155 9.53 -4.68 -9.98
CA GLU A 155 9.85 -5.18 -11.32
C GLU A 155 8.58 -5.74 -11.96
N LYS A 156 8.24 -5.25 -13.14
CA LYS A 156 7.12 -5.75 -13.96
C LYS A 156 7.61 -6.23 -15.31
N ILE A 157 6.94 -7.25 -15.83
CA ILE A 157 7.25 -7.87 -17.11
C ILE A 157 6.28 -7.31 -18.15
N PHE A 158 6.82 -6.75 -19.23
CA PHE A 158 6.10 -6.23 -20.38
C PHE A 158 6.57 -6.98 -21.63
N GLY A 159 5.81 -8.01 -22.02
CA GLY A 159 6.25 -8.95 -23.06
C GLY A 159 7.49 -9.71 -22.59
N GLU A 160 8.62 -9.51 -23.25
CA GLU A 160 9.90 -10.13 -22.90
C GLU A 160 10.79 -9.22 -22.04
N LYS A 161 10.40 -7.97 -21.80
CA LYS A 161 11.20 -6.99 -21.07
C LYS A 161 10.80 -6.92 -19.60
N LYS A 162 11.81 -6.74 -18.74
CA LYS A 162 11.64 -6.46 -17.31
C LYS A 162 11.95 -4.98 -17.06
N GLU A 163 11.00 -4.27 -16.50
CA GLU A 163 11.11 -2.85 -16.19
C GLU A 163 10.81 -2.58 -14.72
N LYS A 164 11.55 -1.66 -14.09
CA LYS A 164 11.23 -1.20 -12.73
C LYS A 164 10.24 -0.06 -12.82
N VAL A 165 9.08 -0.24 -12.21
CA VAL A 165 8.03 0.77 -12.17
C VAL A 165 7.69 1.15 -10.74
N TRP A 166 7.27 2.38 -10.53
CA TRP A 166 6.73 2.79 -9.24
C TRP A 166 5.33 2.20 -9.04
N GLU A 167 5.13 1.55 -7.90
CA GLU A 167 3.87 0.94 -7.51
C GLU A 167 3.42 1.49 -6.17
N VAL A 168 2.12 1.81 -6.10
CA VAL A 168 1.46 2.24 -4.88
C VAL A 168 0.89 1.02 -4.16
N LEU A 169 1.14 0.90 -2.85
CA LEU A 169 0.66 -0.17 -1.99
C LEU A 169 0.03 0.43 -0.74
N LEU A 170 -1.05 -0.17 -0.24
CA LEU A 170 -1.73 0.26 0.97
C LEU A 170 -1.04 -0.30 2.22
N GLY A 171 -0.97 0.51 3.26
CA GLY A 171 -0.50 0.16 4.59
C GLY A 171 -1.64 -0.02 5.60
N SER A 172 -1.29 0.05 6.88
CA SER A 172 -2.26 -0.06 7.96
C SER A 172 -3.17 1.17 8.05
N THR A 173 -4.35 0.97 8.62
CA THR A 173 -5.30 2.04 8.93
C THR A 173 -5.30 2.34 10.43
N ALA A 174 -5.46 3.62 10.78
CA ALA A 174 -5.54 4.11 12.14
C ALA A 174 -6.66 5.16 12.27
N ILE A 175 -7.41 5.16 13.37
CA ILE A 175 -8.29 6.28 13.74
C ILE A 175 -7.51 7.20 14.66
N ASP A 176 -7.63 8.52 14.49
CA ASP A 176 -6.90 9.48 15.31
C ASP A 176 -7.25 9.41 16.81
N SER A 177 -8.45 8.95 17.16
CA SER A 177 -8.86 8.67 18.56
C SER A 177 -8.11 7.50 19.20
N LEU A 178 -7.50 6.59 18.42
CA LEU A 178 -6.66 5.49 18.92
C LEU A 178 -5.18 5.88 19.06
N LYS A 179 -4.74 7.02 18.50
CA LYS A 179 -3.38 7.54 18.70
C LYS A 179 -3.17 8.19 20.09
N ARG A 180 -4.23 8.48 20.83
CA ARG A 180 -4.20 9.22 22.12
C ARG A 180 -4.26 8.36 23.39
N ARG A 181 -3.80 7.11 23.36
CA ARG A 181 -3.57 6.35 24.60
C ARG A 181 -2.07 6.20 24.84
N PRO A 182 -1.46 7.04 25.68
CA PRO A 182 -0.18 6.68 26.27
C PRO A 182 -0.41 5.47 27.19
N ILE A 183 0.47 4.48 27.08
CA ILE A 183 0.64 3.43 28.09
C ILE A 183 1.16 4.07 29.37
#